data_AF-A0A7X7RMJ6-F1
#
_entry.id   AF-A0A7X7RMJ6-F1
#
_cell.length_a   1.000
_cell.length_b   1.000
_cell.length_c   1.000
_cell.angle_alpha   90.00
_cell.angle_beta   90.00
_cell.angle_gamma   90.00
#
_symmetry.space_group_name_H-M   'P 1'
#
loop_
_entity.id
_entity.type
_entity.pdbx_description
1 polymer ?
#
loop_
_entity_poly.entity_id
_entity_poly.type
_entity_poly.pdbx_seq_one_letter_code
_entity_poly.pdbx_strand_id
1 'polypeptide(L)'
;PQTGSVFLSVADHDKPDAVAMARELTGLGYTLYATRGTATALRDAGIPARAVFRISDGRPNALDLIADNDIQWIVNVPTGAKPAQDEIRMRTEAIRRGLPITTTVRGLQSAVEGIKRLRTLKRCEILSLQEYNRKTALPITL
;
A
#
# COMPACT_ATOMS: atom_id res chain seq x y z
N PRO A 1 -7.36 2.40 3.50
CA PRO A 1 -8.60 1.58 3.59
C PRO A 1 -8.45 0.54 4.71
N GLN A 2 -9.53 0.17 5.43
CA GLN A 2 -9.46 -0.80 6.54
C GLN A 2 -9.68 -2.26 6.12
N THR A 3 -10.28 -2.48 4.95
CA THR A 3 -10.52 -3.77 4.30
C THR A 3 -10.43 -3.58 2.77
N GLY A 4 -10.55 -4.68 2.02
CA GLY A 4 -10.62 -4.66 0.56
C GLY A 4 -9.39 -5.29 -0.11
N SER A 5 -9.03 -4.78 -1.29
CA SER A 5 -7.92 -5.30 -2.08
C SER A 5 -6.80 -4.29 -2.26
N VAL A 6 -5.58 -4.81 -2.36
CA VAL A 6 -4.35 -4.03 -2.58
C VAL A 6 -3.72 -4.48 -3.89
N PHE A 7 -3.36 -3.52 -4.74
CA PHE A 7 -2.51 -3.77 -5.91
C PHE A 7 -1.04 -3.53 -5.57
N LEU A 8 -0.15 -4.47 -5.89
CA LEU A 8 1.29 -4.38 -5.66
C LEU A 8 2.08 -4.48 -6.97
N SER A 9 2.92 -3.47 -7.21
CA SER A 9 3.98 -3.50 -8.22
C SER A 9 5.27 -3.02 -7.57
N VAL A 10 6.26 -3.91 -7.45
CA VAL A 10 7.46 -3.66 -6.64
C VAL A 10 8.71 -4.05 -7.40
N ALA A 11 9.75 -3.22 -7.28
CA ALA A 11 11.08 -3.47 -7.80
C ALA A 11 11.70 -4.76 -7.22
N ASP A 12 12.56 -5.44 -7.99
CA ASP A 12 13.10 -6.74 -7.58
C ASP A 12 13.85 -6.70 -6.25
N HIS A 13 14.63 -5.63 -6.00
CA HIS A 13 15.39 -5.47 -4.77
C HIS A 13 14.51 -5.24 -3.52
N ASP A 14 13.29 -4.75 -3.71
CA ASP A 14 12.33 -4.45 -2.64
C ASP A 14 11.36 -5.61 -2.36
N LYS A 15 11.40 -6.67 -3.19
CA LYS A 15 10.49 -7.82 -3.05
C LYS A 15 10.56 -8.52 -1.69
N PRO A 16 11.74 -8.74 -1.06
CA PRO A 16 11.79 -9.39 0.26
C PRO A 16 10.94 -8.65 1.31
N ASP A 17 11.05 -7.33 1.37
CA ASP A 17 10.28 -6.52 2.31
C ASP A 17 8.80 -6.46 1.93
N ALA A 18 8.48 -6.39 0.63
CA ALA A 18 7.10 -6.43 0.16
C ALA A 18 6.42 -7.77 0.46
N VAL A 19 7.14 -8.90 0.38
CA VAL A 19 6.65 -10.24 0.78
C VAL A 19 6.28 -10.26 2.26
N ALA A 20 7.12 -9.69 3.13
CA ALA A 20 6.83 -9.60 4.56
C ALA A 20 5.53 -8.82 4.81
N MET A 21 5.36 -7.66 4.18
CA MET A 21 4.15 -6.84 4.32
C MET A 21 2.91 -7.46 3.67
N ALA A 22 3.07 -8.16 2.54
CA ALA A 22 1.98 -8.87 1.90
C ALA A 22 1.42 -9.98 2.79
N ARG A 23 2.28 -10.71 3.53
CA ARG A 23 1.85 -11.73 4.50
C ARG A 23 0.96 -11.12 5.59
N GLU A 24 1.36 -9.97 6.11
CA GLU A 24 0.61 -9.23 7.11
C GLU A 24 -0.74 -8.77 6.55
N LEU A 25 -0.76 -8.21 5.34
CA LEU A 25 -1.99 -7.82 4.67
C LEU A 25 -2.95 -8.99 4.44
N THR A 26 -2.45 -10.15 4.01
CA THR A 26 -3.26 -11.37 3.89
C THR A 26 -3.81 -11.82 5.24
N GLY A 27 -2.99 -11.79 6.30
CA GLY A 27 -3.45 -12.08 7.67
C GLY A 27 -4.51 -11.11 8.18
N LEU A 28 -4.49 -9.87 7.69
CA LEU A 28 -5.52 -8.86 7.92
C LEU A 28 -6.75 -9.01 7.01
N GLY A 29 -6.78 -10.00 6.12
CA GLY A 29 -7.91 -10.30 5.24
C GLY A 29 -7.97 -9.48 3.95
N TYR A 30 -6.87 -8.83 3.54
CA TYR A 30 -6.82 -8.15 2.25
C TYR A 30 -6.63 -9.14 1.09
N THR A 31 -7.28 -8.86 -0.03
CA THR A 31 -7.02 -9.55 -1.31
C THR A 31 -5.86 -8.87 -2.02
N LEU A 32 -4.89 -9.63 -2.51
CA LEU A 32 -3.72 -9.08 -3.18
C LEU A 32 -3.82 -9.28 -4.70
N TYR A 33 -3.67 -8.18 -5.44
CA TYR A 33 -3.42 -8.17 -6.87
C TYR A 33 -1.99 -7.71 -7.10
N ALA A 34 -1.31 -8.24 -8.11
CA ALA A 34 0.08 -7.85 -8.36
C ALA A 34 0.51 -8.02 -9.82
N THR A 35 1.48 -7.23 -10.26
CA THR A 35 2.16 -7.46 -11.55
C THR A 35 2.86 -8.82 -11.53
N ARG A 36 3.01 -9.46 -12.70
CA ARG A 36 3.52 -10.84 -12.82
C ARG A 36 4.74 -11.13 -11.94
N GLY A 37 5.81 -10.34 -12.05
CA GLY A 37 7.04 -10.57 -11.28
C GLY A 37 6.85 -10.42 -9.78
N THR A 38 5.98 -9.52 -9.33
CA THR A 38 5.64 -9.36 -7.91
C THR A 38 4.77 -10.53 -7.44
N ALA A 39 3.75 -10.92 -8.23
CA ALA A 39 2.87 -12.04 -7.92
C ALA A 39 3.64 -13.38 -7.79
N THR A 40 4.63 -13.62 -8.66
CA THR A 40 5.51 -14.79 -8.57
C THR A 40 6.23 -14.83 -7.22
N ALA A 41 6.91 -13.74 -6.84
CA ALA A 41 7.63 -13.68 -5.56
C ALA A 41 6.72 -13.88 -4.33
N LEU A 42 5.49 -13.36 -4.38
CA LEU A 42 4.50 -13.59 -3.33
C LEU A 42 4.08 -15.07 -3.25
N ARG A 43 3.80 -15.69 -4.40
CA ARG A 43 3.37 -17.10 -4.46
C ARG A 43 4.49 -18.07 -4.06
N ASP A 44 5.72 -17.78 -4.44
CA ASP A 44 6.89 -18.56 -4.03
C ASP A 44 7.07 -18.55 -2.50
N ALA A 45 6.63 -17.47 -1.83
CA ALA A 45 6.57 -17.36 -0.38
C ALA A 45 5.27 -17.94 0.24
N GLY A 46 4.42 -18.61 -0.55
CA GLY A 46 3.15 -19.19 -0.10
C GLY A 46 2.02 -18.18 0.13
N ILE A 47 2.14 -16.96 -0.41
CA ILE A 47 1.13 -15.90 -0.25
C ILE A 47 0.24 -15.86 -1.50
N PRO A 48 -1.10 -16.01 -1.36
CA PRO A 48 -2.00 -15.93 -2.50
C PRO A 48 -2.07 -14.52 -3.07
N ALA A 49 -1.78 -14.38 -4.37
CA ALA A 49 -1.89 -13.12 -5.10
C ALA A 49 -2.44 -13.35 -6.51
N ARG A 50 -3.36 -12.49 -6.95
CA ARG A 50 -3.93 -12.47 -8.30
C ARG A 50 -3.00 -11.72 -9.23
N ALA A 51 -2.47 -12.40 -10.25
CA ALA A 51 -1.57 -11.77 -11.21
C ALA A 51 -2.37 -10.95 -12.22
N VAL A 52 -1.91 -9.74 -12.52
CA VAL A 52 -2.47 -8.88 -13.57
C VAL A 52 -1.38 -8.39 -14.52
N PHE A 53 -1.80 -7.96 -15.71
CA PHE A 53 -0.89 -7.44 -16.73
C PHE A 53 -0.42 -6.02 -16.35
N ARG A 54 0.75 -5.62 -16.87
CA ARG A 54 1.05 -4.19 -16.99
C ARG A 54 0.09 -3.57 -18.00
N ILE A 55 -0.13 -2.27 -17.91
CA ILE A 55 -1.10 -1.57 -18.78
C ILE A 55 -0.74 -1.71 -20.26
N SER A 56 0.55 -1.70 -20.58
CA SER A 56 1.08 -1.94 -21.93
C SER A 56 1.02 -3.40 -22.40
N ASP A 57 0.91 -4.37 -21.48
CA ASP A 57 1.02 -5.80 -21.80
C ASP A 57 -0.34 -6.46 -22.08
N GLY A 58 -1.46 -5.91 -21.59
CA GLY A 58 -2.79 -6.51 -21.81
C GLY A 58 -3.82 -6.23 -20.71
N ARG A 59 -4.82 -7.12 -20.61
CA ARG A 59 -5.95 -7.05 -19.66
C ARG A 59 -6.23 -8.40 -18.98
N PRO A 60 -6.71 -8.43 -17.73
CA PRO A 60 -6.96 -7.26 -16.87
C PRO A 60 -5.66 -6.62 -16.37
N ASN A 61 -5.64 -5.29 -16.26
CA ASN A 61 -4.54 -4.50 -15.68
C ASN A 61 -5.05 -3.56 -14.58
N ALA A 62 -4.15 -2.78 -13.99
CA ALA A 62 -4.49 -1.88 -12.88
C ALA A 62 -5.60 -0.86 -13.21
N LEU A 63 -5.70 -0.37 -14.46
CA LEU A 63 -6.77 0.57 -14.83
C LEU A 63 -8.15 -0.11 -14.83
N ASP A 64 -8.20 -1.38 -15.22
CA ASP A 64 -9.44 -2.17 -15.18
C ASP A 64 -9.88 -2.37 -13.73
N LEU A 65 -8.94 -2.77 -12.86
CA LEU A 65 -9.23 -2.93 -11.43
C LEU A 65 -9.69 -1.63 -10.77
N ILE A 66 -9.14 -0.48 -11.18
CA ILE A 66 -9.57 0.83 -10.67
C ILE A 66 -10.98 1.15 -11.18
N ALA A 67 -11.26 0.89 -12.46
CA ALA A 67 -12.57 1.16 -13.05
C ALA A 67 -13.68 0.33 -12.42
N ASP A 68 -13.40 -0.93 -12.11
CA ASP A 68 -14.35 -1.88 -11.51
C ASP A 68 -14.45 -1.76 -9.98
N ASN A 69 -13.71 -0.82 -9.36
CA ASN A 69 -13.57 -0.67 -7.91
C ASN A 69 -13.05 -1.94 -7.19
N ASP A 70 -12.27 -2.75 -7.90
CA ASP A 70 -11.72 -4.00 -7.40
C ASP A 70 -10.53 -3.80 -6.45
N ILE A 71 -9.92 -2.61 -6.45
CA ILE A 71 -8.81 -2.22 -5.58
C ILE A 71 -9.08 -0.95 -4.81
N GLN A 72 -8.64 -0.90 -3.55
CA GLN A 72 -8.81 0.24 -2.65
C GLN A 72 -7.47 0.87 -2.25
N TRP A 73 -6.35 0.28 -2.64
CA TRP A 73 -5.01 0.80 -2.37
C TRP A 73 -4.02 0.31 -3.41
N ILE A 74 -3.18 1.23 -3.88
CA ILE A 74 -2.08 0.96 -4.80
C ILE A 74 -0.76 1.11 -4.08
N VAL A 75 0.07 0.07 -4.16
CA VAL A 75 1.47 0.08 -3.76
C VAL A 75 2.31 -0.06 -5.03
N ASN A 76 2.97 1.02 -5.43
CA ASN A 76 3.83 1.04 -6.61
C ASN A 76 5.21 1.58 -6.26
N VAL A 77 6.16 0.67 -6.04
CA VAL A 77 7.55 0.99 -5.74
C VAL A 77 8.38 0.89 -7.03
N PRO A 78 8.77 2.03 -7.64
CA PRO A 78 9.40 2.05 -8.95
C PRO A 78 10.87 1.56 -8.90
N THR A 79 11.35 0.99 -9.99
CA THR A 79 12.74 0.51 -10.15
C THR A 79 13.77 1.60 -10.48
N GLY A 80 13.34 2.86 -10.69
CA GLY A 80 14.24 3.93 -11.11
C GLY A 80 13.67 5.35 -10.95
N ALA A 81 14.47 6.35 -11.31
CA ALA A 81 14.16 7.77 -11.06
C ALA A 81 13.02 8.34 -11.94
N LYS A 82 12.80 7.78 -13.13
CA LYS A 82 11.72 8.21 -14.04
C LYS A 82 10.59 7.18 -14.05
N PRO A 83 9.34 7.57 -13.72
CA PRO A 83 8.20 6.67 -13.83
C PRO A 83 7.97 6.25 -15.28
N ALA A 84 7.65 4.97 -15.51
CA ALA A 84 7.19 4.51 -16.81
C ALA A 84 5.84 5.16 -17.19
N GLN A 85 5.51 5.23 -18.48
CA GLN A 85 4.23 5.78 -18.96
C GLN A 85 3.02 5.09 -18.31
N ASP A 86 3.09 3.77 -18.13
CA ASP A 86 2.07 2.98 -17.45
C ASP A 86 1.84 3.46 -16.00
N GLU A 87 2.92 3.76 -15.27
CA GLU A 87 2.81 4.25 -13.90
C GLU A 87 2.16 5.62 -13.83
N ILE A 88 2.49 6.52 -14.77
CA ILE A 88 1.86 7.84 -14.84
C ILE A 88 0.36 7.68 -15.05
N ARG A 89 -0.05 6.87 -16.04
CA ARG A 89 -1.47 6.62 -16.35
C ARG A 89 -2.21 6.04 -15.15
N MET A 90 -1.65 5.01 -14.51
CA MET A 90 -2.24 4.38 -13.33
C MET A 90 -2.37 5.36 -12.16
N ARG A 91 -1.30 6.12 -11.84
CA ARG A 91 -1.31 7.07 -10.72
C ARG A 91 -2.28 8.21 -10.97
N THR A 92 -2.37 8.73 -12.20
CA THR A 92 -3.34 9.76 -12.57
C THR A 92 -4.78 9.29 -12.36
N GLU A 93 -5.12 8.08 -12.80
CA GLU A 93 -6.47 7.55 -12.63
C GLU A 93 -6.79 7.25 -11.16
N ALA A 94 -5.82 6.70 -10.42
CA ALA A 94 -5.96 6.45 -8.99
C ALA A 94 -6.20 7.75 -8.19
N ILE A 95 -5.45 8.83 -8.50
CA ILE A 95 -5.67 10.15 -7.90
C ILE A 95 -7.05 10.68 -8.24
N ARG A 96 -7.47 10.58 -9.50
CA ARG A 96 -8.83 11.00 -9.95
C ARG A 96 -9.94 10.30 -9.16
N ARG A 97 -9.70 9.05 -8.76
CA ARG A 97 -10.64 8.20 -8.01
C ARG A 97 -10.51 8.30 -6.48
N GLY A 98 -9.54 9.08 -5.98
CA GLY A 98 -9.26 9.19 -4.56
C GLY A 98 -8.65 7.92 -3.94
N LEU A 99 -8.04 7.05 -4.75
CA LEU A 99 -7.35 5.86 -4.26
C LEU A 99 -5.99 6.25 -3.64
N PRO A 100 -5.68 5.80 -2.41
CA PRO A 100 -4.37 6.01 -1.83
C PRO A 100 -3.29 5.30 -2.64
N ILE A 101 -2.12 5.95 -2.75
CA ILE A 101 -0.96 5.43 -3.46
C ILE A 101 0.24 5.46 -2.51
N THR A 102 0.95 4.35 -2.40
CA THR A 102 2.19 4.22 -1.63
C THR A 102 3.34 3.89 -2.58
N THR A 103 4.39 4.70 -2.52
CA THR A 103 5.50 4.64 -3.51
C THR A 103 6.81 4.11 -2.96
N THR A 104 6.85 3.75 -1.67
CA THR A 104 8.04 3.24 -1.00
C THR A 104 7.70 2.06 -0.09
N VAL A 105 8.65 1.15 0.09
CA VAL A 105 8.51 0.03 1.02
C VAL A 105 8.32 0.51 2.45
N ARG A 106 9.06 1.54 2.88
CA ARG A 106 8.89 2.13 4.22
C ARG A 106 7.48 2.71 4.41
N GLY A 107 6.93 3.35 3.39
CA GLY A 107 5.55 3.83 3.41
C GLY A 107 4.55 2.67 3.53
N LEU A 108 4.81 1.55 2.86
CA LEU A 108 4.00 0.33 2.98
C LEU A 108 4.05 -0.21 4.42
N GLN A 109 5.26 -0.34 4.99
CA GLN A 109 5.45 -0.80 6.37
C GLN A 109 4.68 0.06 7.37
N SER A 110 4.86 1.38 7.30
CA SER A 110 4.15 2.33 8.18
C SER A 110 2.63 2.26 8.00
N ALA A 111 2.15 2.10 6.77
CA ALA A 111 0.72 1.98 6.49
C ALA A 111 0.12 0.69 7.07
N VAL A 112 0.81 -0.45 6.91
CA VAL A 112 0.40 -1.74 7.50
C VAL A 112 0.35 -1.64 9.02
N GLU A 113 1.37 -1.06 9.65
CA GLU A 113 1.40 -0.86 11.10
C GLU A 113 0.26 0.05 11.56
N GLY A 114 0.02 1.15 10.84
CA GLY A 114 -1.12 2.04 11.08
C GLY A 114 -2.46 1.30 11.01
N ILE A 115 -2.66 0.44 10.00
CA ILE A 115 -3.88 -0.37 9.85
C ILE A 115 -4.05 -1.34 11.03
N LYS A 116 -2.99 -2.06 11.41
CA LYS A 116 -3.01 -2.95 12.58
C LYS A 116 -3.39 -2.19 13.84
N ARG A 117 -2.78 -1.02 14.05
CA ARG A 117 -3.04 -0.18 15.22
C ARG A 117 -4.49 0.31 15.23
N LEU A 118 -4.99 0.81 14.11
CA LEU A 118 -6.37 1.28 13.97
C LEU A 118 -7.41 0.20 14.28
N ARG A 119 -7.12 -1.08 13.97
CA ARG A 119 -8.02 -2.19 14.29
C ARG A 119 -8.06 -2.56 15.78
N THR A 120 -7.03 -2.21 16.55
CA THR A 120 -6.94 -2.51 17.98
C THR A 120 -7.29 -1.33 18.88
N LEU A 121 -7.23 -0.11 18.34
CA LEU A 121 -7.56 1.11 19.06
C LEU A 121 -9.06 1.14 19.41
N LYS A 122 -9.38 1.14 20.71
CA LYS A 122 -10.75 1.33 21.19
C LYS A 122 -11.23 2.77 21.06
N ARG A 123 -10.31 3.73 21.16
CA ARG A 123 -10.58 5.18 21.03
C ARG A 123 -9.29 5.89 20.65
N CYS A 124 -9.39 6.84 19.72
CA CYS A 124 -8.32 7.81 19.48
C CYS A 124 -8.60 9.03 20.35
N GLU A 125 -7.67 9.40 21.24
CA GLU A 125 -7.78 10.66 21.98
C GLU A 125 -7.56 11.82 21.02
N ILE A 126 -8.52 12.74 20.98
CA ILE A 126 -8.38 14.00 20.25
C ILE A 126 -7.83 15.01 21.24
N LEU A 127 -6.68 15.59 20.91
CA LEU A 127 -6.08 16.66 21.67
C LEU A 127 -6.01 17.89 20.76
N SER A 128 -6.44 19.03 21.27
CA SER A 128 -6.06 20.33 20.72
C SER A 128 -4.55 20.49 20.78
N LEU A 129 -3.99 21.37 19.93
CA LEU A 129 -2.55 21.64 19.94
C LEU A 129 -2.07 22.12 21.33
N GLN A 130 -2.91 22.87 22.04
CA GLN A 130 -2.64 23.34 23.40
C GLN A 130 -2.57 22.20 24.41
N GLU A 131 -3.51 21.25 24.34
CA GLU A 131 -3.50 20.06 25.19
C GLU A 131 -2.30 19.16 24.91
N TYR A 132 -1.97 18.98 23.63
CA TYR A 132 -0.78 18.23 23.22
C TYR A 132 0.48 18.87 23.80
N ASN A 133 0.69 20.17 23.60
CA ASN A 133 1.86 20.90 24.12
C ASN A 133 1.97 20.81 25.65
N ARG A 134 0.85 20.89 26.37
CA ARG A 134 0.84 20.73 27.83
C ARG A 134 1.21 19.31 28.26
N LYS A 135 0.76 18.29 27.52
CA LYS A 135 1.01 16.87 27.81
C LYS A 135 2.45 16.45 27.47
N THR A 136 3.09 17.11 26.49
CA THR A 136 4.45 16.80 26.03
C THR A 136 5.51 17.78 26.50
N ALA A 137 5.16 18.85 27.22
CA ALA A 137 6.13 19.76 27.81
C ALA A 137 6.99 18.99 28.81
N LEU A 138 8.25 18.73 28.44
CA LEU A 138 9.26 18.24 29.37
C LEU A 138 9.44 19.28 30.48
N PRO A 139 9.61 18.88 31.75
CA PRO A 139 9.97 19.82 32.80
C PRO A 139 11.31 20.46 32.40
N ILE A 140 11.27 21.74 32.06
CA ILE A 140 12.47 22.54 31.92
C ILE A 140 12.94 22.77 33.36
N THR A 141 13.81 21.90 33.84
CA THR A 141 14.56 22.15 35.08
C THR A 141 15.62 23.20 34.73
N LEU A 142 15.42 24.43 35.21
CA LEU A 142 16.44 25.48 35.25
C LEU A 142 17.46 25.19 36.35
#